data_AF-R7V334-F1
#
_entry.id   AF-R7V334-F1
#
_cell.length_a   1.000
_cell.length_b   1.000
_cell.length_c   1.000
_cell.angle_alpha   90.00
_cell.angle_beta   90.00
_cell.angle_gamma   90.00
#
_symmetry.space_group_name_H-M   'P 1'
#
loop_
_entity.id
_entity.type
_entity.pdbx_description
1 polymer ?
#
loop_
_entity_poly.entity_id
_entity_poly.type
_entity_poly.pdbx_seq_one_letter_code
_entity_poly.pdbx_strand_id
1 'polypeptide(L)' 'CEEMVCSMHCENGFKVDSHGCNTCECYECPAIECRQFCSSGFKRDTHGCQTCECNEEPQTCDEL' A
#
# COMPACT_ATOMS: atom_id res chain seq x y z
N CYS A 1 -16.90 -5.58 -14.88
CA CYS A 1 -15.94 -6.69 -14.74
C CYS A 1 -16.74 -7.96 -14.70
N GLU A 2 -16.33 -8.99 -15.45
CA GLU A 2 -16.89 -10.33 -15.28
C GLU A 2 -16.50 -10.87 -13.90
N GLU A 3 -17.27 -11.81 -13.35
CA GLU A 3 -16.92 -12.44 -12.07
C GLU A 3 -15.55 -13.14 -12.20
N MET A 4 -14.52 -12.55 -11.61
CA MET A 4 -13.16 -13.07 -11.64
C MET A 4 -12.92 -13.99 -10.43
N VAL A 5 -12.70 -15.27 -10.70
CA VAL A 5 -12.32 -16.26 -9.69
C VAL A 5 -10.86 -16.64 -9.89
N CYS A 6 -9.98 -16.09 -9.06
CA CYS A 6 -8.56 -16.44 -9.05
C CYS A 6 -8.30 -17.52 -7.98
N SER A 7 -7.49 -18.53 -8.29
CA SER A 7 -7.17 -19.62 -7.34
C SER A 7 -6.08 -19.25 -6.32
N MET A 8 -5.68 -17.98 -6.26
CA MET A 8 -4.58 -17.47 -5.45
C MET A 8 -5.04 -16.32 -4.55
N HIS A 9 -4.35 -16.16 -3.43
CA HIS A 9 -4.50 -15.03 -2.53
C HIS A 9 -3.31 -14.08 -2.71
N CYS A 10 -3.60 -12.78 -2.82
CA CYS A 10 -2.60 -11.74 -2.94
C CYS A 10 -2.68 -10.82 -1.72
N GLU A 11 -1.59 -10.67 -0.98
CA GLU A 11 -1.54 -9.85 0.24
C GLU A 11 -1.84 -8.37 -0.03
N ASN A 12 -1.36 -7.86 -1.17
CA ASN A 12 -1.53 -6.46 -1.60
C ASN A 12 -2.71 -6.28 -2.58
N GLY A 13 -3.57 -7.29 -2.72
CA GLY A 13 -4.65 -7.30 -3.71
C GLY A 13 -4.19 -7.63 -5.13
N PHE A 14 -5.12 -7.48 -6.08
CA PHE A 14 -4.92 -7.82 -7.48
C PHE A 14 -4.58 -6.58 -8.31
N LYS A 15 -3.81 -6.75 -9.39
CA LYS A 15 -3.63 -5.69 -10.39
C LYS A 15 -4.96 -5.35 -11.03
N VAL A 16 -5.08 -4.09 -11.45
CA VAL A 16 -6.27 -3.57 -12.13
C VAL A 16 -5.89 -3.21 -13.55
N ASP A 17 -6.72 -3.61 -14.52
CA ASP A 17 -6.54 -3.29 -15.93
C ASP A 17 -6.94 -1.83 -16.26
N SER A 18 -6.80 -1.43 -17.53
CA SER A 18 -7.15 -0.07 -17.99
C SER A 18 -8.64 0.29 -17.86
N HIS A 19 -9.51 -0.70 -17.61
CA HIS A 19 -10.95 -0.51 -17.45
C HIS A 19 -11.38 -0.54 -15.98
N GLY A 20 -10.43 -0.66 -15.04
CA GLY A 20 -10.74 -0.73 -13.62
C GLY A 20 -11.11 -2.14 -13.12
N CYS A 21 -10.81 -3.19 -13.88
CA CYS A 21 -11.12 -4.57 -13.50
C CYS A 21 -9.90 -5.31 -12.94
N ASN A 22 -10.11 -6.05 -11.85
CA ASN A 22 -9.09 -6.91 -11.27
C ASN A 22 -8.64 -7.99 -12.27
N THR A 23 -7.34 -8.24 -12.33
CA THR A 23 -6.73 -9.36 -13.06
C THR A 23 -6.34 -10.48 -12.07
N CYS A 24 -6.02 -11.68 -12.54
CA CYS A 24 -5.49 -12.74 -11.66
C CYS A 24 -3.97 -12.63 -11.45
N GLU A 25 -3.45 -11.41 -11.44
CA GLU A 25 -2.07 -11.10 -11.10
C GLU A 25 -2.04 -10.32 -9.78
N CYS A 26 -1.12 -10.66 -8.88
CA CYS A 26 -0.95 -9.88 -7.66
C CYS A 26 -0.39 -8.49 -7.96
N TYR A 27 -0.88 -7.49 -7.24
CA TYR A 27 -0.25 -6.18 -7.22
C TYR A 27 1.09 -6.27 -6.50
N GLU A 28 2.14 -5.76 -7.13
CA GLU A 28 3.48 -5.69 -6.57
C GLU A 28 3.81 -4.24 -6.23
N CYS A 29 4.33 -4.02 -5.02
CA CYS A 29 4.74 -2.70 -4.62
C CYS A 29 5.91 -2.21 -5.47
N PRO A 30 5.89 -0.96 -5.96
CA PRO A 30 7.04 -0.40 -6.65
C PRO A 30 8.23 -0.31 -5.69
N ALA A 31 9.42 -0.64 -6.19
CA ALA A 31 10.65 -0.36 -5.48
C ALA A 31 10.86 1.16 -5.44
N ILE A 32 10.78 1.74 -4.25
CA ILE A 32 10.98 3.19 -4.05
C ILE A 32 12.10 3.44 -3.07
N GLU A 33 12.91 4.46 -3.36
CA GLU A 33 13.91 5.00 -2.45
C GLU A 33 13.51 6.43 -2.07
N CYS A 34 13.14 6.61 -0.80
CA CYS A 34 12.76 7.92 -0.29
C CYS A 34 14.00 8.69 0.15
N ARG A 35 14.08 9.97 -0.22
CA ARG A 35 15.22 10.84 0.11
C ARG A 35 15.24 11.31 1.57
N GLN A 36 14.10 11.23 2.25
CA GLN A 36 13.94 11.67 3.63
C GLN A 36 13.92 10.48 4.59
N PHE A 37 14.28 10.73 5.85
CA PHE A 37 14.15 9.78 6.94
C PHE A 37 12.92 10.13 7.78
N CYS A 38 12.09 9.13 8.10
CA CYS A 38 10.94 9.27 8.97
C CYS A 38 11.16 8.45 10.25
N SER A 39 11.19 9.12 11.42
CA SER A 39 11.34 8.51 12.74
C SER A 39 10.27 7.46 13.04
N SER A 40 9.01 7.76 12.73
CA SER A 40 7.85 6.87 12.90
C SER A 40 7.57 5.99 11.66
N GLY A 41 8.53 5.90 10.73
CA GLY A 41 8.39 5.17 9.48
C GLY A 41 7.51 5.87 8.44
N PHE A 42 7.30 5.19 7.32
CA PHE A 42 6.56 5.70 6.16
C PHE A 42 5.10 5.23 6.16
N LYS A 43 4.22 6.06 5.61
CA LYS A 43 2.83 5.70 5.31
C LYS A 43 2.77 4.61 4.25
N ARG A 44 1.72 3.80 4.32
CA ARG A 44 1.38 2.80 3.31
C ARG A 44 0.12 3.20 2.56
N ASP A 45 0.06 2.91 1.27
CA ASP A 45 -1.13 3.13 0.45
C ASP A 45 -2.21 2.05 0.69
N THR A 46 -3.30 2.11 -0.08
CA THR A 46 -4.42 1.16 0.00
C THR A 46 -4.05 -0.27 -0.36
N HIS A 47 -2.92 -0.47 -1.05
CA HIS A 47 -2.37 -1.78 -1.39
C HIS A 47 -1.28 -2.22 -0.40
N GLY A 48 -1.06 -1.47 0.69
CA GLY A 48 -0.05 -1.78 1.69
C GLY A 48 1.37 -1.40 1.29
N CYS A 49 1.56 -0.69 0.17
CA CYS A 49 2.87 -0.34 -0.35
C CYS A 49 3.42 0.93 0.30
N GLN A 50 4.73 0.94 0.55
CA GLN A 50 5.41 2.10 1.11
C GLN A 50 5.20 3.32 0.20
N THR A 51 4.96 4.47 0.82
CA THR A 51 4.98 5.78 0.17
C THR A 51 6.15 6.60 0.72
N CYS A 52 6.52 7.72 0.09
CA CYS A 52 7.51 8.63 0.66
C CYS A 52 6.92 9.69 1.60
N GLU A 53 5.73 9.44 2.16
CA GLU A 53 5.14 10.27 3.20
C GLU A 53 5.46 9.69 4.58
N CYS A 54 5.82 10.52 5.55
CA CYS A 54 6.04 10.07 6.93
C CYS A 54 4.71 9.81 7.65
N ASN A 55 4.66 8.81 8.52
CA ASN A 55 3.57 8.68 9.48
C ASN A 55 3.52 9.89 10.41
N GLU A 56 2.33 10.23 10.89
CA GLU A 56 2.20 11.20 11.97
C GLU A 56 2.83 10.62 13.23
N GLU A 57 3.66 11.40 13.92
CA GLU A 57 4.20 10.97 15.20
C GLU A 57 3.03 10.75 16.17
N PRO A 58 3.05 9.67 16.98
CA PRO A 58 2.05 9.50 18.01
C PRO A 58 2.12 10.75 18.91
N GLN A 59 1.03 11.49 19.00
CA GLN A 59 0.90 12.55 19.99
C GLN A 59 1.04 11.87 21.34
N THR A 60 2.24 11.95 21.92
CA THR A 60 2.45 11.59 23.32
C THR A 60 1.41 12.39 24.08
N CYS A 61 0.52 11.69 24.76
CA CYS A 61 -0.44 12.32 25.65
C CYS A 61 0.33 13.30 26.53
N ASP A 62 0.07 14.60 26.34
CA ASP A 62 0.63 15.65 27.18
C ASP A 62 0.35 15.26 28.64
N GLU A 63 1.40 14.93 29.38
CA GLU A 63 1.33 14.77 30.83
C GLU A 63 0.97 16.15 31.41
N LEU A 64 -0.29 16.33 31.79
CA LEU A 64 -0.77 17.38 32.69
C LEU A 64 -0.78 16.88 34.14
#